data_AF-A0A1F5JKW2-F1
#
_entry.id   AF-A0A1F5JKW2-F1
#
_cell.length_a   1.000
_cell.length_b   1.000
_cell.length_c   1.000
_cell.angle_alpha   90.00
_cell.angle_beta   90.00
_cell.angle_gamma   90.00
#
_symmetry.space_group_name_H-M   'P 1'
#
loop_
_entity.id
_entity.type
_entity.pdbx_description
1 polymer ?
#
loop_
_entity_poly.entity_id
_entity_poly.type
_entity_poly.pdbx_seq_one_letter_code
_entity_poly.pdbx_strand_id
1 'polypeptide(L)'
;MTGKRTKIVATIGPASSHPTTLRALIKAGLNVARLNFSHGTYEERKEQINSIRSIAKELNRPVAIMADLQGSKLRLGSFEGIKEIKKGSIISLSASPSQNEIPIQFDLSP
;
A
#
# COMPACT_ATOMS: atom_id res chain seq x y z
N MET A 1 7.06 13.71 33.12
CA MET A 1 6.56 13.83 31.72
C MET A 1 5.33 12.97 31.58
N THR A 2 4.18 13.57 31.31
CA THR A 2 2.93 12.86 31.03
C THR A 2 3.09 12.01 29.77
N GLY A 3 2.69 10.74 29.82
CA GLY A 3 2.86 9.79 28.72
C GLY A 3 2.23 10.27 27.39
N LYS A 4 2.82 9.85 26.27
CA LYS A 4 2.33 10.11 24.90
C LYS A 4 0.88 9.64 24.75
N ARG A 5 -0.04 10.59 24.45
CA ARG A 5 -1.47 10.32 24.22
C ARG A 5 -1.77 9.88 22.78
N THR A 6 -1.34 10.67 21.79
CA THR A 6 -1.53 10.38 20.36
C THR A 6 -0.67 9.19 19.93
N LYS A 7 -1.23 8.25 19.15
CA LYS A 7 -0.51 7.06 18.67
C LYS A 7 0.14 7.32 17.31
N ILE A 8 1.28 6.65 17.04
CA ILE A 8 1.98 6.71 15.75
C ILE A 8 1.68 5.43 14.96
N VAL A 9 1.18 5.64 13.75
CA VAL A 9 1.06 4.61 12.71
C VAL A 9 2.18 4.84 11.70
N ALA A 10 2.93 3.81 11.33
CA ALA A 10 3.93 3.89 10.25
C ALA A 10 3.75 2.76 9.25
N THR A 11 3.86 3.08 7.97
CA THR A 11 3.82 2.09 6.89
C THR A 11 5.14 1.37 6.78
N ILE A 12 5.10 0.04 6.76
CA ILE A 12 6.29 -0.80 6.60
C ILE A 12 6.49 -1.14 5.12
N GLY A 13 7.64 -0.78 4.60
CA GLY A 13 8.06 -1.05 3.22
C GLY A 13 9.56 -1.35 3.14
N PRO A 14 10.14 -1.36 1.92
CA PRO A 14 11.54 -1.75 1.70
C PRO A 14 12.56 -0.99 2.58
N ALA A 15 12.32 0.31 2.84
CA ALA A 15 13.21 1.11 3.66
C ALA A 15 13.14 0.79 5.17
N SER A 16 12.11 0.06 5.62
CA SER A 16 11.79 -0.11 7.04
C SER A 16 11.47 -1.55 7.45
N SER A 17 11.56 -2.51 6.53
CA SER A 17 11.30 -3.93 6.80
C SER A 17 12.50 -4.63 7.44
N HIS A 18 13.71 -4.10 7.28
CA HIS A 18 14.90 -4.68 7.86
C HIS A 18 14.83 -4.67 9.41
N PRO A 19 15.20 -5.76 10.11
CA PRO A 19 15.05 -5.87 11.56
C PRO A 19 15.68 -4.73 12.37
N THR A 20 16.83 -4.21 11.93
CA THR A 20 17.52 -3.10 12.61
C THR A 20 16.70 -1.81 12.59
N THR A 21 16.17 -1.44 11.42
CA THR A 21 15.31 -0.26 11.25
C THR A 21 13.99 -0.45 12.00
N LEU A 22 13.39 -1.64 11.92
CA LEU A 22 12.13 -1.92 12.61
C LEU A 22 12.28 -1.82 14.13
N ARG A 23 13.40 -2.30 14.70
CA ARG A 23 13.74 -2.08 16.12
C ARG A 23 13.86 -0.60 16.46
N ALA A 24 14.54 0.18 15.62
CA ALA A 24 14.70 1.61 15.83
C ALA A 24 13.34 2.33 15.85
N LEU A 25 12.44 1.98 14.92
CA LEU A 25 11.07 2.53 14.86
C LEU A 25 10.25 2.20 16.10
N ILE A 26 10.30 0.96 16.58
CA ILE A 26 9.57 0.53 17.80
C ILE A 26 10.13 1.23 19.04
N LYS A 27 11.46 1.39 19.14
CA LYS A 27 12.10 2.16 20.22
C LYS A 27 11.72 3.64 20.16
N ALA A 28 11.66 4.23 18.97
CA ALA A 28 11.24 5.61 18.72
C ALA A 28 9.74 5.87 18.99
N GLY A 29 8.93 4.82 19.19
CA GLY A 29 7.56 4.94 19.66
C GLY A 29 6.49 4.63 18.62
N LEU A 30 6.79 3.80 17.62
CA LEU A 30 5.79 3.18 16.75
C LEU A 30 4.74 2.43 17.59
N ASN A 31 3.47 2.68 17.32
CA ASN A 31 2.35 2.00 17.99
C ASN A 31 1.62 1.02 17.06
N VAL A 32 1.52 1.34 15.76
CA VAL A 32 0.85 0.50 14.77
C VAL A 32 1.71 0.40 13.51
N ALA A 33 2.05 -0.82 13.12
CA ALA A 33 2.68 -1.10 11.84
C ALA A 33 1.60 -1.30 10.77
N ARG A 34 1.53 -0.39 9.79
CA ARG A 34 0.63 -0.48 8.64
C ARG A 34 1.29 -1.29 7.53
N LEU A 35 0.65 -2.36 7.10
CA LEU A 35 1.03 -3.13 5.92
C LEU A 35 0.06 -2.80 4.80
N ASN A 36 0.55 -2.16 3.74
CA ASN A 36 -0.27 -1.82 2.57
C ASN A 36 -0.30 -3.00 1.59
N PHE A 37 -1.46 -3.60 1.40
CA PHE A 37 -1.68 -4.75 0.51
C PHE A 37 -1.89 -4.35 -0.96
N SER A 38 -1.78 -3.06 -1.30
CA SER A 38 -1.73 -2.63 -2.71
C SER A 38 -0.45 -3.10 -3.43
N HIS A 39 0.57 -3.53 -2.68
CA HIS A 39 1.89 -3.93 -3.18
C HIS A 39 2.47 -5.09 -2.36
N GLY A 40 3.45 -5.80 -2.94
CA GLY A 40 4.16 -6.88 -2.29
C GLY A 40 3.40 -8.21 -2.31
N THR A 41 4.11 -9.28 -1.98
CA THR A 41 3.54 -10.65 -1.95
C THR A 41 3.03 -11.01 -0.55
N TYR A 42 2.17 -12.02 -0.46
CA TYR A 42 1.73 -12.54 0.84
C TYR A 42 2.88 -13.07 1.69
N GLU A 43 3.90 -13.67 1.07
CA GLU A 43 5.09 -14.16 1.79
C GLU A 43 5.88 -13.01 2.41
N GLU A 44 6.11 -11.91 1.66
CA GLU A 44 6.74 -10.71 2.23
C GLU A 44 5.93 -10.14 3.40
N ARG A 45 4.59 -10.14 3.31
CA ARG A 45 3.73 -9.68 4.41
C ARG A 45 3.89 -10.58 5.63
N LYS A 46 3.94 -11.89 5.44
CA LYS A 46 4.14 -12.88 6.51
C LYS A 46 5.48 -12.68 7.21
N GLU A 47 6.56 -12.50 6.47
CA GLU A 47 7.89 -12.21 7.01
C GLU A 47 7.92 -10.93 7.85
N GLN A 48 7.28 -9.87 7.35
CA GLN A 48 7.15 -8.62 8.09
C GLN A 48 6.34 -8.79 9.37
N ILE A 49 5.20 -9.49 9.32
CA ILE A 49 4.36 -9.78 10.49
C ILE A 49 5.19 -10.53 11.55
N ASN A 50 5.90 -11.58 11.14
CA ASN A 50 6.75 -12.36 12.05
C ASN A 50 7.85 -11.50 12.68
N SER A 51 8.50 -10.66 11.89
CA SER A 51 9.54 -9.74 12.36
C SER A 51 9.00 -8.72 13.36
N ILE A 52 7.86 -8.08 13.05
CA ILE A 52 7.18 -7.13 13.94
C ILE A 52 6.82 -7.81 15.27
N ARG A 53 6.23 -9.01 15.23
CA ARG A 53 5.84 -9.74 16.44
C ARG A 53 7.04 -10.14 17.29
N SER A 54 8.08 -10.68 16.66
CA SER A 54 9.31 -11.09 17.35
C SER A 54 9.99 -9.90 18.04
N ILE A 55 10.20 -8.80 17.31
CA ILE A 55 10.86 -7.60 17.84
C ILE A 55 10.01 -6.92 18.92
N ALA A 56 8.69 -6.82 18.72
CA ALA A 56 7.79 -6.25 19.71
C ALA A 56 7.83 -7.03 21.03
N LYS A 57 7.88 -8.37 20.95
CA LYS A 57 8.02 -9.27 22.11
C LYS A 57 9.36 -9.06 22.81
N GLU A 58 10.46 -9.05 22.06
CA GLU A 58 11.80 -8.84 22.63
C GLU A 58 11.94 -7.48 23.34
N LEU A 59 11.37 -6.42 22.75
CA LEU A 59 11.42 -5.08 23.32
C LEU A 59 10.37 -4.84 24.42
N ASN A 60 9.53 -5.83 24.73
CA ASN A 60 8.38 -5.74 25.63
C ASN A 60 7.50 -4.50 25.34
N ARG A 61 7.19 -4.29 24.04
CA ARG A 61 6.39 -3.14 23.57
C ARG A 61 5.20 -3.61 22.75
N PRO A 62 3.96 -3.23 23.11
CA PRO A 62 2.80 -3.55 22.30
C PRO A 62 2.82 -2.76 20.99
N VAL A 63 2.80 -3.49 19.87
CA VAL A 63 2.68 -2.92 18.51
C VAL A 63 1.55 -3.63 17.79
N ALA A 64 0.52 -2.87 17.40
CA ALA A 64 -0.56 -3.40 16.57
C ALA A 64 -0.10 -3.55 15.12
N ILE A 65 -0.73 -4.46 14.38
CA ILE A 65 -0.53 -4.61 12.94
C ILE A 65 -1.85 -4.26 12.27
N MET A 66 -1.79 -3.34 11.30
CA MET A 66 -2.95 -2.90 10.52
C MET A 66 -2.77 -3.38 9.08
N ALA A 67 -3.66 -4.26 8.64
CA ALA A 67 -3.78 -4.63 7.24
C ALA A 67 -4.60 -3.57 6.52
N ASP A 68 -3.98 -2.89 5.55
CA ASP A 68 -4.64 -1.89 4.71
C ASP A 68 -4.92 -2.51 3.33
N LEU A 69 -6.21 -2.72 3.06
CA LEU A 69 -6.69 -3.39 1.87
C LEU A 69 -6.63 -2.45 0.66
N GLN A 70 -6.43 -3.01 -0.54
CA GLN A 70 -6.29 -2.22 -1.76
C GLN A 70 -7.55 -1.41 -2.10
N GLY A 71 -8.74 -1.93 -1.77
CA GLY A 71 -10.03 -1.37 -2.16
C GLY A 71 -10.33 -1.52 -3.65
N SER A 72 -11.56 -1.16 -4.06
CA SER A 72 -11.94 -1.07 -5.47
C SER A 72 -11.22 0.09 -6.15
N LYS A 73 -10.72 -0.14 -7.36
CA LYS A 73 -10.00 0.87 -8.17
C LYS A 73 -10.51 0.83 -9.59
N LEU A 74 -10.89 1.99 -10.13
CA LEU A 74 -11.10 2.17 -11.56
C LEU A 74 -9.74 2.37 -12.22
N ARG A 75 -9.41 1.49 -13.17
CA ARG A 75 -8.16 1.54 -13.92
C ARG A 75 -8.44 1.39 -15.41
N LEU A 76 -7.53 1.91 -16.21
CA LEU A 76 -7.47 1.60 -17.63
C LEU A 76 -7.16 0.10 -17.81
N GLY A 77 -7.67 -0.48 -18.88
CA GLY A 77 -7.25 -1.78 -19.36
C GLY A 77 -5.89 -1.70 -20.07
N SER A 78 -5.44 -2.82 -20.60
CA SER A 78 -4.16 -2.93 -21.30
C SER A 78 -4.24 -2.34 -22.71
N PHE A 79 -3.30 -1.47 -23.06
CA PHE A 79 -3.11 -0.97 -24.43
C PHE A 79 -1.61 -0.89 -24.74
N GLU A 80 -1.26 -0.87 -26.03
CA GLU A 80 0.14 -0.87 -26.45
C GLU A 80 0.77 0.52 -26.39
N GLY A 81 2.04 0.57 -25.98
CA GLY A 81 2.84 1.79 -26.00
C GLY A 81 2.39 2.86 -25.01
N ILE A 82 2.74 4.10 -25.33
CA ILE A 82 2.42 5.29 -24.54
C ILE A 82 1.47 6.15 -25.36
N LYS A 83 0.36 6.56 -24.76
CA LYS A 83 -0.59 7.48 -25.38
C LYS A 83 -0.41 8.87 -24.78
N GLU A 84 0.27 9.75 -25.51
CA GLU A 84 0.37 11.16 -25.15
C GLU A 84 -0.95 11.88 -25.43
N ILE A 85 -1.43 12.65 -24.46
CA ILE A 85 -2.68 13.41 -24.56
C ILE A 85 -2.35 14.89 -24.41
N LYS A 86 -2.86 15.72 -25.33
CA LYS A 86 -2.68 17.17 -25.27
C LYS A 86 -3.88 17.85 -24.62
N LYS A 87 -3.66 19.03 -24.05
CA LYS A 87 -4.75 19.85 -23.52
C LYS A 87 -5.79 20.10 -24.63
N GLY A 88 -7.06 19.84 -24.33
CA GLY A 88 -8.17 20.00 -25.28
C GLY A 88 -8.45 18.78 -26.16
N SER A 89 -7.68 17.69 -26.03
CA SER A 89 -7.98 16.43 -26.72
C SER A 89 -9.26 15.81 -26.18
N ILE A 90 -10.11 15.33 -27.08
CA ILE A 90 -11.24 14.45 -26.76
C ILE A 90 -10.71 13.02 -26.76
N ILE A 91 -10.99 12.28 -25.68
CA ILE A 91 -10.63 10.87 -25.52
C ILE A 91 -11.89 10.06 -25.26
N SER A 92 -11.96 8.87 -25.86
CA SER A 92 -13.03 7.90 -25.62
C SER A 92 -12.50 6.75 -24.76
N LEU A 93 -13.24 6.43 -23.70
CA LEU A 93 -12.98 5.30 -22.81
C LEU A 93 -14.05 4.24 -23.06
N SER A 94 -13.66 2.96 -23.21
CA SER A 94 -14.61 1.89 -23.52
C SER A 94 -14.21 0.57 -22.88
N ALA A 95 -15.20 -0.19 -22.39
CA ALA A 95 -15.01 -1.55 -21.88
C ALA A 95 -14.86 -2.59 -23.01
N SER A 96 -15.30 -2.24 -24.23
CA SER A 96 -15.10 -3.01 -25.46
C SER A 96 -14.47 -2.09 -26.52
N PRO A 97 -13.17 -1.75 -26.36
CA PRO A 97 -12.55 -0.70 -27.15
C PRO A 97 -12.47 -1.06 -28.64
N SER A 98 -12.80 -0.09 -29.47
CA SER A 98 -12.50 -0.10 -30.91
C SER A 98 -11.20 0.69 -31.20
N GLN A 99 -10.80 0.79 -32.49
CA GLN A 99 -9.61 1.55 -32.87
C GLN A 99 -9.67 2.99 -32.30
N ASN A 100 -8.58 3.41 -31.64
CA ASN A 100 -8.38 4.71 -30.97
C ASN A 100 -9.04 4.93 -29.61
N GLU A 101 -9.82 3.99 -29.08
CA GLU A 101 -10.37 4.07 -27.71
C GLU A 101 -9.38 3.59 -26.66
N ILE A 102 -9.47 4.12 -25.44
CA ILE A 102 -8.65 3.66 -24.32
C ILE A 102 -9.48 2.65 -23.51
N PRO A 103 -8.98 1.42 -23.31
CA PRO A 103 -9.71 0.42 -22.55
C PRO A 103 -9.89 0.81 -21.09
N ILE A 104 -11.00 0.40 -20.48
CA ILE A 104 -11.24 0.45 -19.03
C ILE A 104 -11.51 -0.95 -18.49
N GLN A 105 -11.11 -1.21 -17.24
CA GLN A 105 -11.28 -2.54 -16.62
C GLN A 105 -12.72 -2.83 -16.16
N PHE A 106 -13.53 -1.80 -15.97
CA PHE A 106 -14.90 -1.92 -15.49
C PHE A 106 -15.80 -1.04 -16.35
N ASP A 107 -16.89 -1.60 -16.83
CA ASP A 107 -17.98 -0.83 -17.41
C ASP A 107 -18.82 -0.21 -16.29
N LEU A 108 -19.01 1.10 -16.34
CA LEU A 108 -19.86 1.86 -15.42
C LEU A 108 -21.09 2.44 -16.14
N SER A 109 -21.32 2.01 -17.38
CA SER A 109 -22.52 2.40 -18.11
C SER A 109 -23.76 1.94 -17.32
N PRO A 110 -24.78 2.80 -17.18
CA PRO A 110 -26.00 2.48 -16.43
C PRO A 110 -26.83 1.37 -17.07
#